data_AF-A0A4R4LM08-F1
#
_entry.id   AF-A0A4R4LM08-F1
#
_cell.length_a   1.000
_cell.length_b   1.000
_cell.length_c   1.000
_cell.angle_alpha   90.00
_cell.angle_beta   90.00
_cell.angle_gamma   90.00
#
_symmetry.space_group_name_H-M   'P 1'
#
loop_
_entity.id
_entity.type
_entity.pdbx_description
1 polymer ?
#
loop_
_entity_poly.entity_id
_entity_poly.type
_entity_poly.pdbx_seq_one_letter_code
_entity_poly.pdbx_strand_id
1 'polypeptide(L)'
;MAEKAARVPVVEDLYAAFEDVPRPVDLEGCPCCVDPDDGRPLLARPLRDLTGADLRRYAAKVLNTWGGPEDFHYFAPRLLELAADDAFDWPDVEIVFSKFSRVGWLDWPQRDAITGFLNSFWT
;
A
#
# COMPACT_ATOMS: atom_id res chain seq x y z
N MET A 1 -20.81 6.76 -7.88
CA MET A 1 -20.54 8.21 -7.65
C MET A 1 -20.75 8.60 -6.18
N ALA A 2 -21.91 8.33 -5.57
CA ALA A 2 -22.15 8.63 -4.14
C ALA A 2 -21.23 7.84 -3.18
N GLU A 3 -20.98 6.56 -3.47
CA GLU A 3 -20.08 5.68 -2.69
C GLU A 3 -18.62 6.16 -2.69
N LYS A 4 -18.15 6.65 -3.84
CA LYS A 4 -16.78 7.17 -3.98
C LYS A 4 -16.58 8.50 -3.22
N ALA A 5 -17.62 9.34 -3.16
CA ALA A 5 -17.58 10.61 -2.42
C ALA A 5 -17.59 10.41 -0.89
N ALA A 6 -18.32 9.41 -0.39
CA ALA A 6 -18.32 9.04 1.02
C ALA A 6 -16.96 8.46 1.49
N ARG A 7 -16.16 7.91 0.56
CA ARG A 7 -14.85 7.33 0.87
C ARG A 7 -13.71 8.34 0.94
N VAL A 8 -13.88 9.54 0.35
CA VAL A 8 -12.83 10.57 0.34
C VAL A 8 -12.36 10.95 1.75
N PRO A 9 -13.24 11.27 2.73
CA PRO A 9 -12.79 11.61 4.08
C PRO A 9 -11.99 10.49 4.75
N VAL A 10 -12.42 9.24 4.56
CA VAL A 10 -11.76 8.08 5.16
C VAL A 10 -10.40 7.79 4.51
N VAL A 11 -10.26 8.06 3.20
CA VAL A 11 -8.97 8.00 2.52
C VAL A 11 -8.04 9.10 3.04
N GLU A 12 -8.54 10.33 3.22
CA GLU A 12 -7.73 11.42 3.78
C GLU A 12 -7.24 11.12 5.20
N ASP A 13 -8.11 10.61 6.07
CA ASP A 13 -7.75 10.18 7.43
C ASP A 13 -6.70 9.06 7.41
N LEU A 14 -6.84 8.11 6.47
CA LEU A 14 -5.86 7.04 6.27
C LEU A 14 -4.50 7.62 5.88
N TYR A 15 -4.42 8.56 4.94
CA TYR A 15 -3.15 9.17 4.57
C TYR A 15 -2.55 10.03 5.68
N ALA A 16 -3.37 10.79 6.40
CA ALA A 16 -2.91 11.62 7.51
C ALA A 16 -2.25 10.78 8.61
N ALA A 17 -2.82 9.62 8.95
CA ALA A 17 -2.24 8.72 9.95
C ALA A 17 -0.84 8.19 9.56
N PHE A 18 -0.51 8.17 8.27
CA PHE A 18 0.76 7.69 7.73
C PHE A 18 1.75 8.82 7.39
N GLU A 19 1.45 10.09 7.68
CA GLU A 19 2.29 11.22 7.27
C GLU A 19 3.71 11.17 7.84
N ASP A 20 3.86 10.65 9.06
CA ASP A 20 5.13 10.51 9.77
C ASP A 20 5.88 9.21 9.43
N VAL A 21 5.30 8.33 8.60
CA VAL A 21 5.95 7.07 8.22
C VAL A 21 7.12 7.39 7.26
N PRO A 22 8.36 7.01 7.60
CA PRO A 22 9.53 7.37 6.81
C PRO A 22 9.44 6.84 5.38
N ARG A 23 9.72 7.71 4.42
CA ARG A 23 9.87 7.31 3.01
C ARG A 23 11.14 6.47 2.83
N PRO A 24 11.05 5.28 2.20
CA PRO A 24 12.23 4.49 1.85
C PRO A 24 13.16 5.24 0.89
N VAL A 25 14.47 5.06 1.08
CA VAL A 25 15.50 5.62 0.19
C VAL A 25 15.87 4.65 -0.94
N ASP A 26 15.62 3.36 -0.74
CA ASP A 26 15.84 2.27 -1.69
C ASP A 26 14.84 1.14 -1.40
N LEU A 27 14.65 0.22 -2.35
CA LEU A 27 13.84 -0.98 -2.21
C LEU A 27 14.65 -2.22 -2.58
N GLU A 28 15.20 -2.89 -1.57
CA GLU A 28 16.00 -4.10 -1.76
C GLU A 28 15.15 -5.22 -2.38
N GLY A 29 15.66 -5.89 -3.41
CA GLY A 29 14.98 -7.03 -4.04
C GLY A 29 15.90 -8.23 -4.24
N CYS A 30 15.34 -9.44 -4.35
CA CYS A 30 16.13 -10.60 -4.78
C CYS A 30 16.71 -10.29 -6.17
N PRO A 31 18.03 -10.39 -6.37
CA PRO A 31 18.66 -10.16 -7.68
C PRO A 31 18.11 -11.06 -8.80
N CYS A 32 17.50 -12.18 -8.40
CA CYS A 32 16.86 -13.15 -9.28
C CYS A 32 15.44 -12.76 -9.75
N CYS A 33 14.77 -11.84 -9.05
CA CYS A 33 13.32 -11.60 -9.18
C CYS A 33 12.97 -10.14 -9.49
N VAL A 34 13.88 -9.22 -9.19
CA VAL A 34 13.69 -7.77 -9.22
C VAL A 34 14.99 -7.17 -9.72
N ASP A 35 14.89 -6.32 -10.74
CA ASP A 35 16.03 -5.56 -11.21
C ASP A 35 16.38 -4.50 -10.14
N PRO A 36 17.67 -4.26 -9.84
CA PRO A 36 18.07 -3.23 -8.86
C PRO A 36 17.44 -1.85 -9.14
N ASP A 37 17.09 -1.57 -10.39
CA ASP A 37 16.53 -0.31 -10.81
C ASP A 37 14.99 -0.25 -10.78
N ASP A 38 14.30 -1.37 -10.55
CA ASP A 38 12.83 -1.47 -10.54
C ASP A 38 12.21 -0.59 -9.44
N GLY A 39 12.93 -0.28 -8.36
CA GLY A 39 12.45 0.56 -7.25
C GLY A 39 12.40 2.06 -7.56
N ARG A 40 13.27 2.52 -8.48
CA ARG A 40 13.45 3.95 -8.76
C ARG A 40 12.15 4.65 -9.21
N PRO A 41 11.32 4.10 -10.10
CA PRO A 41 10.07 4.73 -10.51
C PRO A 41 9.03 4.87 -9.39
N LEU A 42 9.07 4.00 -8.38
CA LEU A 42 8.18 4.05 -7.20
C LEU A 42 8.65 5.13 -6.22
N LEU A 43 9.97 5.30 -6.10
CA LEU A 43 10.59 6.29 -5.23
C LEU A 43 10.84 7.64 -5.92
N ALA A 44 10.54 7.81 -7.20
CA ALA A 44 10.73 9.08 -7.91
C ALA A 44 9.52 10.04 -7.80
N ARG A 45 8.36 9.55 -7.34
CA ARG A 45 7.10 10.30 -7.34
C ARG A 45 6.47 10.36 -5.94
N PRO A 46 5.59 11.34 -5.66
CA PRO A 46 4.73 11.31 -4.49
C PRO A 46 3.92 10.01 -4.42
N LEU A 47 3.72 9.50 -3.21
CA LEU A 47 3.02 8.23 -2.98
C LEU A 47 1.61 8.19 -3.62
N ARG A 48 0.88 9.30 -3.56
CA ARG A 48 -0.47 9.44 -4.12
C ARG A 48 -0.52 9.43 -5.65
N ASP A 49 0.61 9.68 -6.33
CA ASP A 49 0.69 9.72 -7.79
C ASP A 49 0.95 8.33 -8.40
N LEU A 50 1.25 7.32 -7.57
CA LEU A 50 1.50 5.96 -8.04
C LEU A 50 0.20 5.27 -8.43
N THR A 51 0.10 4.78 -9.65
CA THR A 51 -1.08 4.07 -10.15
C THR A 51 -1.09 2.60 -9.73
N GLY A 52 -2.22 1.90 -9.91
CA GLY A 52 -2.28 0.45 -9.75
C GLY A 52 -1.29 -0.30 -10.65
N ALA A 53 -1.10 0.17 -11.89
CA ALA A 53 -0.11 -0.39 -12.81
C ALA A 53 1.34 -0.18 -12.34
N ASP A 54 1.62 0.93 -11.66
CA ASP A 54 2.93 1.18 -11.05
C ASP A 54 3.19 0.21 -9.88
N LEU A 55 2.19 0.05 -9.00
CA LEU A 55 2.36 -0.67 -7.75
C LEU A 55 2.03 -2.16 -7.81
N ARG A 56 1.35 -2.69 -8.84
CA ARG A 56 0.92 -4.10 -8.90
C ARG A 56 2.05 -5.11 -8.66
N ARG A 57 3.22 -4.86 -9.28
CA ARG A 57 4.36 -5.78 -9.18
C ARG A 57 4.97 -5.73 -7.78
N TYR A 58 5.06 -4.54 -7.19
CA TYR A 58 5.47 -4.34 -5.81
C TYR A 58 4.48 -5.01 -4.85
N ALA A 59 3.20 -4.71 -4.99
CA ALA A 59 2.10 -5.29 -4.21
C ALA A 59 2.16 -6.82 -4.19
N ALA A 60 2.43 -7.48 -5.33
CA ALA A 60 2.58 -8.93 -5.37
C ALA A 60 3.84 -9.44 -4.66
N LYS A 61 4.98 -8.74 -4.79
CA LYS A 61 6.31 -9.22 -4.36
C LYS A 61 6.75 -8.79 -2.96
N VAL A 62 6.13 -7.75 -2.40
CA VAL A 62 6.53 -7.19 -1.11
C VAL A 62 6.46 -8.21 0.02
N LEU A 63 7.45 -8.16 0.92
CA LEU A 63 7.71 -9.12 2.01
C LEU A 63 8.19 -10.51 1.56
N ASN A 64 8.34 -10.75 0.25
CA ASN A 64 8.86 -12.01 -0.28
C ASN A 64 10.19 -11.80 -0.99
N THR A 65 10.16 -10.96 -2.04
CA THR A 65 11.31 -10.79 -2.94
C THR A 65 11.61 -9.33 -3.25
N TRP A 66 10.86 -8.38 -2.70
CA TRP A 66 11.02 -6.95 -2.98
C TRP A 66 10.55 -6.05 -1.84
N GLY A 67 11.46 -5.45 -1.08
CA GLY A 67 11.15 -4.60 0.06
C GLY A 67 10.79 -5.38 1.32
N GLY A 68 10.92 -4.70 2.46
CA GLY A 68 10.69 -5.21 3.80
C GLY A 68 9.42 -4.69 4.48
N PRO A 69 9.23 -5.00 5.77
CA PRO A 69 8.11 -4.51 6.58
C PRO A 69 7.99 -2.98 6.61
N GLU A 70 9.11 -2.27 6.70
CA GLU A 70 9.18 -0.80 6.76
C GLU A 70 8.75 -0.18 5.42
N ASP A 71 9.19 -0.77 4.31
CA ASP A 71 8.76 -0.34 2.97
C ASP A 71 7.26 -0.57 2.79
N PHE A 72 6.77 -1.74 3.20
CA PHE A 72 5.34 -2.04 3.17
C PHE A 72 4.54 -1.05 4.01
N HIS A 73 5.05 -0.69 5.19
CA HIS A 73 4.42 0.29 6.09
C HIS A 73 4.27 1.66 5.41
N TYR A 74 5.29 2.13 4.69
CA TYR A 74 5.20 3.37 3.91
C TYR A 74 4.17 3.30 2.77
N PHE A 75 4.14 2.19 2.00
CA PHE A 75 3.23 2.05 0.86
C PHE A 75 1.79 1.67 1.25
N ALA A 76 1.56 1.25 2.50
CA ALA A 76 0.29 0.73 3.00
C ALA A 76 -0.95 1.58 2.66
N PRO A 77 -0.99 2.92 2.89
CA PRO A 77 -2.20 3.70 2.62
C PRO A 77 -2.56 3.69 1.13
N ARG A 78 -1.55 3.73 0.25
CA ARG A 78 -1.77 3.66 -1.21
C ARG A 78 -2.18 2.27 -1.68
N LEU A 79 -1.59 1.23 -1.10
CA LEU A 79 -1.98 -0.15 -1.39
C LEU A 79 -3.45 -0.40 -1.02
N LEU A 80 -3.91 0.09 0.15
CA LEU A 80 -5.30 -0.01 0.58
C LEU A 80 -6.26 0.75 -0.33
N GLU A 81 -5.94 2.01 -0.66
CA GLU A 81 -6.77 2.83 -1.54
C GLU A 81 -6.94 2.19 -2.92
N LEU A 82 -5.83 1.76 -3.54
CA LEU A 82 -5.84 1.13 -4.87
C LEU A 82 -6.54 -0.23 -4.85
N ALA A 83 -6.34 -1.02 -3.81
CA ALA A 83 -6.99 -2.32 -3.64
C ALA A 83 -8.51 -2.15 -3.53
N ALA A 84 -8.96 -1.14 -2.79
CA ALA A 84 -10.38 -0.86 -2.63
C ALA A 84 -11.04 -0.23 -3.88
N ASP A 85 -10.26 0.32 -4.81
CA ASP A 85 -10.71 0.77 -6.14
C ASP A 85 -10.61 -0.33 -7.21
N ASP A 86 -10.24 -1.57 -6.83
CA ASP A 86 -9.96 -2.69 -7.74
C ASP A 86 -8.94 -2.34 -8.84
N ALA A 87 -7.95 -1.49 -8.49
CA ALA A 87 -7.09 -0.85 -9.48
C ALA A 87 -5.88 -1.70 -9.92
N PHE A 88 -5.66 -2.87 -9.32
CA PHE A 88 -4.44 -3.65 -9.57
C PHE A 88 -4.52 -4.52 -10.82
N ASP A 89 -5.71 -4.92 -11.28
CA ASP A 89 -5.99 -6.02 -12.24
C ASP A 89 -5.40 -7.40 -11.83
N TRP A 90 -4.22 -7.38 -11.19
CA TRP A 90 -3.48 -8.42 -10.50
C TRP A 90 -2.42 -7.71 -9.63
N PRO A 91 -2.09 -8.15 -8.41
CA PRO A 91 -2.64 -9.31 -7.73
C PRO A 91 -4.05 -9.02 -7.19
N ASP A 92 -4.80 -10.09 -6.89
CA ASP A 92 -6.11 -9.97 -6.25
C ASP A 92 -5.99 -9.23 -4.90
N VAL A 93 -7.06 -8.53 -4.54
CA VAL A 93 -7.16 -7.72 -3.30
C VAL A 93 -6.79 -8.52 -2.05
N GLU A 94 -7.10 -9.82 -2.03
CA GLU A 94 -6.81 -10.76 -0.93
C GLU A 94 -5.30 -10.94 -0.71
N ILE A 95 -4.50 -10.91 -1.79
CA ILE A 95 -3.04 -10.96 -1.70
C ILE A 95 -2.52 -9.70 -1.03
N VAL A 96 -3.08 -8.53 -1.35
CA VAL A 96 -2.72 -7.26 -0.71
C VAL A 96 -3.06 -7.31 0.78
N PHE A 97 -4.29 -7.70 1.14
CA PHE A 97 -4.72 -7.78 2.53
C PHE A 97 -3.94 -8.82 3.35
N SER A 98 -3.56 -9.96 2.75
CA SER A 98 -2.75 -10.97 3.45
C SER A 98 -1.40 -10.44 3.93
N LYS A 99 -0.84 -9.42 3.26
CA LYS A 99 0.44 -8.80 3.64
C LYS A 99 0.31 -7.95 4.89
N PHE A 100 -0.81 -7.27 5.08
CA PHE A 100 -1.10 -6.55 6.33
C PHE A 100 -1.04 -7.50 7.53
N SER A 101 -1.66 -8.68 7.43
CA SER A 101 -1.60 -9.69 8.50
C SER A 101 -0.18 -10.15 8.80
N ARG A 102 0.68 -10.27 7.78
CA ARG A 102 2.08 -10.70 7.95
C ARG A 102 2.98 -9.69 8.66
N VAL A 103 2.66 -8.40 8.57
CA VAL A 103 3.43 -7.32 9.22
C VAL A 103 2.83 -6.87 10.55
N GLY A 104 1.79 -7.56 11.05
CA GLY A 104 1.20 -7.25 12.35
C GLY A 104 0.59 -5.85 12.41
N TRP A 105 -0.14 -5.43 11.36
CA TRP A 105 -0.70 -4.07 11.26
C TRP A 105 -1.57 -3.63 12.45
N LEU A 106 -2.10 -4.59 13.21
CA LEU A 106 -2.88 -4.33 14.43
C LEU A 106 -2.06 -3.70 15.56
N ASP A 107 -0.73 -3.80 15.51
CA ASP A 107 0.17 -3.20 16.49
C ASP A 107 0.68 -1.81 16.03
N TRP A 108 0.29 -1.36 14.83
CA TRP A 108 0.70 -0.07 14.31
C TRP A 108 -0.07 1.09 14.96
N PRO A 109 0.56 2.27 15.13
CA PRO A 109 -0.15 3.49 15.53
C PRO A 109 -1.34 3.84 14.60
N GLN A 110 -1.26 3.43 13.33
CA GLN A 110 -2.27 3.68 12.31
C GLN A 110 -3.46 2.70 12.33
N ARG A 111 -3.50 1.75 13.27
CA ARG A 111 -4.52 0.70 13.34
C ARG A 111 -5.95 1.25 13.24
N ASP A 112 -6.26 2.31 13.98
CA ASP A 112 -7.62 2.83 14.04
C ASP A 112 -8.04 3.47 12.70
N ALA A 113 -7.11 4.11 11.99
CA ALA A 113 -7.34 4.65 10.64
C ALA A 113 -7.55 3.53 9.60
N ILE A 114 -6.73 2.47 9.64
CA ILE A 114 -6.91 1.29 8.79
C ILE A 114 -8.25 0.61 9.09
N THR A 115 -8.63 0.49 10.36
CA THR A 115 -9.91 -0.11 10.78
C THR A 115 -11.09 0.72 10.27
N GLY A 116 -11.03 2.04 10.39
CA GLY A 116 -12.03 2.96 9.82
C GLY A 116 -12.17 2.80 8.31
N PHE A 117 -11.03 2.72 7.61
CA PHE A 117 -10.99 2.45 6.17
C PHE A 117 -11.66 1.12 5.81
N LEU A 118 -11.25 0.02 6.44
CA LEU A 118 -11.81 -1.31 6.16
C LEU A 118 -13.30 -1.39 6.47
N ASN A 119 -13.77 -0.77 7.56
CA ASN A 119 -15.20 -0.74 7.88
C ASN A 119 -16.02 -0.04 6.79
N SER A 120 -15.50 1.04 6.20
CA SER A 120 -16.16 1.74 5.09
C SER A 120 -16.14 0.97 3.77
N PHE A 121 -15.23 0.00 3.63
CA PHE A 121 -15.09 -0.82 2.43
C PHE A 121 -16.06 -2.01 2.38
N TRP A 122 -16.48 -2.51 3.55
CA TRP A 122 -17.36 -3.69 3.67
C TRP A 122 -18.78 -3.33 4.14
N THR A 123 -19.27 -2.13 3.85
CA THR A 123 -20.66 -1.70 4.12
C THR A 123 -21.48 -1.55 2.85
#